data_AF-E5B3A7-F1
#
_entry.id   AF-E5B3A7-F1
#
_cell.length_a   1.000
_cell.length_b   1.000
_cell.length_c   1.000
_cell.angle_alpha   90.00
_cell.angle_beta   90.00
_cell.angle_gamma   90.00
#
_symmetry.space_group_name_H-M   'P 1'
#
loop_
_entity.id
_entity.type
_entity.pdbx_description
1 polymer ?
#
loop_
_entity_poly.entity_id
_entity_poly.type
_entity_poly.pdbx_seq_one_letter_code
_entity_poly.pdbx_strand_id
1 'polypeptide(L)'
;MKFNSSDKAVIVNAWKQVNAKDMAEKLGNLSKAFKVSEIILKVEKIREKSVEGIETGNWSPLLLEVESWVLSGLAASLAMGVFAFVMIPFAAYLGVSATVVSLIGVIGIASVASLIDDKLVEKINNEVIRPVH
;
A
#
# COMPACT_ATOMS: atom_id res chain seq x y z
N MET A 1 -11.13 6.98 9.62
CA MET A 1 -9.93 7.83 9.82
C MET A 1 -10.07 9.06 8.92
N LYS A 2 -9.66 10.26 9.33
CA LYS A 2 -9.75 11.49 8.52
C LYS A 2 -8.36 12.07 8.30
N PHE A 3 -8.04 12.48 7.07
CA PHE A 3 -6.86 13.27 6.76
C PHE A 3 -7.21 14.75 6.85
N ASN A 4 -6.34 15.57 7.43
CA ASN A 4 -6.38 17.00 7.13
C ASN A 4 -5.75 17.24 5.75
N SER A 5 -6.04 18.40 5.14
CA SER A 5 -5.57 18.72 3.79
C SER A 5 -4.04 18.77 3.67
N SER A 6 -3.32 19.14 4.74
CA SER A 6 -1.86 19.19 4.76
C SER A 6 -1.26 17.80 4.70
N ASP A 7 -1.72 16.89 5.55
CA ASP A 7 -1.27 15.49 5.59
C ASP A 7 -1.53 14.82 4.25
N LYS A 8 -2.73 15.04 3.68
CA LYS A 8 -3.09 14.53 2.35
C LYS A 8 -2.07 14.94 1.28
N ALA A 9 -1.71 16.22 1.22
CA ALA A 9 -0.75 16.73 0.24
C ALA A 9 0.65 16.13 0.45
N VAL A 10 1.09 15.99 1.70
CA VAL A 10 2.37 15.36 2.04
C VAL A 10 2.42 13.91 1.56
N ILE A 11 1.37 13.13 1.84
CA ILE A 11 1.31 11.70 1.47
C ILE A 11 1.23 11.52 -0.05
N VAL A 12 0.43 12.35 -0.74
CA VAL A 12 0.34 12.32 -2.21
C VAL A 12 1.69 12.64 -2.86
N ASN A 13 2.38 13.68 -2.38
CA ASN A 13 3.70 14.04 -2.90
C ASN A 13 4.73 12.94 -2.66
N ALA A 14 4.69 12.31 -1.49
CA ALA A 14 5.49 11.14 -1.16
C ALA A 14 5.26 9.98 -2.15
N TRP A 15 4.00 9.68 -2.49
CA TRP A 15 3.71 8.65 -3.50
C TRP A 15 4.25 9.03 -4.87
N LYS A 16 4.10 10.30 -5.28
CA LYS A 16 4.62 10.79 -6.57
C LYS A 16 6.15 10.66 -6.68
N GLN A 17 6.87 10.65 -5.57
CA GLN A 17 8.32 10.45 -5.53
C GLN A 17 8.75 8.98 -5.56
N VAL A 18 7.82 8.03 -5.47
CA VAL A 18 8.14 6.60 -5.56
C VAL A 18 8.69 6.29 -6.95
N ASN A 19 9.95 5.85 -6.97
CA ASN A 19 10.59 5.28 -8.14
C ASN A 19 10.24 3.79 -8.26
N ALA A 20 9.38 3.46 -9.22
CA ALA A 20 8.93 2.10 -9.44
C ALA A 20 10.05 1.14 -9.85
N LYS A 21 11.04 1.63 -10.59
CA LYS A 21 12.21 0.85 -10.99
C LYS A 21 13.04 0.46 -9.77
N ASP A 22 13.37 1.41 -8.91
CA ASP A 22 14.17 1.16 -7.70
C ASP A 22 13.45 0.19 -6.75
N MET A 23 12.13 0.31 -6.61
CA MET A 23 11.31 -0.62 -5.81
C MET A 23 11.30 -2.04 -6.40
N ALA A 24 11.14 -2.17 -7.72
CA ALA A 24 11.19 -3.46 -8.40
C ALA A 24 12.57 -4.12 -8.28
N GLU A 25 13.65 -3.33 -8.37
CA GLU A 25 15.02 -3.82 -8.16
C GLU A 25 15.23 -4.31 -6.72
N LYS A 26 14.75 -3.56 -5.71
CA LYS A 26 14.81 -3.97 -4.30
C LYS A 26 14.03 -5.27 -4.07
N LEU A 27 12.83 -5.40 -4.64
CA LEU A 27 12.05 -6.65 -4.62
C LEU A 27 12.81 -7.82 -5.25
N GLY A 28 13.36 -7.60 -6.45
CA GLY A 28 14.14 -8.61 -7.17
C GLY A 28 15.42 -9.04 -6.44
N ASN A 29 15.97 -8.17 -5.58
CA ASN A 29 17.11 -8.49 -4.72
C ASN A 29 16.73 -9.32 -3.50
N LEU A 30 15.48 -9.27 -3.03
CA LEU A 30 14.99 -10.16 -1.96
C LEU A 30 14.83 -11.60 -2.45
N SER A 31 14.31 -11.78 -3.66
CA SER A 31 14.16 -13.11 -4.25
C SER A 31 14.08 -13.05 -5.77
N LYS A 32 14.65 -14.05 -6.44
CA LYS A 32 14.53 -14.24 -7.89
C LYS A 32 13.07 -14.36 -8.35
N ALA A 33 12.17 -14.82 -7.47
CA ALA A 33 10.74 -14.92 -7.77
C ALA A 33 10.08 -13.57 -8.08
N PHE A 34 10.67 -12.45 -7.62
CA PHE A 34 10.19 -11.10 -7.91
C PHE A 34 10.87 -10.44 -9.11
N LYS A 35 11.80 -11.11 -9.80
CA LYS A 35 12.46 -10.57 -11.01
C LYS A 35 11.59 -10.72 -12.28
N VAL A 36 10.29 -10.48 -12.14
CA VAL A 36 9.33 -10.51 -13.25
C VAL A 36 9.33 -9.13 -13.92
N SER A 37 9.32 -9.08 -15.25
CA SER A 37 9.38 -7.83 -16.03
C SER A 37 8.26 -6.84 -15.70
N GLU A 38 7.11 -7.33 -15.26
CA GLU A 38 5.92 -6.54 -14.99
C GLU A 38 5.88 -5.91 -13.60
N ILE A 39 6.83 -6.22 -12.69
CA ILE A 39 6.79 -5.68 -11.32
C ILE A 39 6.84 -4.15 -11.32
N ILE A 40 7.60 -3.53 -12.23
CA ILE A 40 7.66 -2.07 -12.36
C ILE A 40 6.26 -1.49 -12.57
N LEU A 41 5.50 -2.04 -13.53
CA LEU A 41 4.13 -1.59 -13.82
C LEU A 41 3.20 -1.79 -12.62
N LYS A 42 3.35 -2.91 -11.89
CA LYS A 42 2.55 -3.18 -10.68
C LYS A 42 2.82 -2.14 -9.58
N VAL A 43 4.09 -1.75 -9.39
CA VAL A 43 4.45 -0.69 -8.44
C VAL A 43 3.88 0.66 -8.88
N GLU A 44 3.92 0.98 -10.17
CA GLU A 44 3.30 2.21 -10.70
C GLU A 44 1.79 2.24 -10.46
N LYS A 45 1.10 1.11 -10.66
CA LYS A 45 -0.33 1.00 -10.41
C LYS A 45 -0.68 1.11 -8.93
N ILE A 46 0.12 0.53 -8.03
CA ILE A 46 -0.02 0.75 -6.58
C ILE A 46 0.09 2.24 -6.27
N ARG A 47 1.10 2.92 -6.81
CA ARG A 47 1.31 4.37 -6.60
C ARG A 47 0.10 5.18 -7.08
N GLU A 48 -0.31 4.99 -8.33
CA GLU A 48 -1.44 5.71 -8.94
C GLU A 48 -2.73 5.54 -8.13
N LYS A 49 -3.06 4.28 -7.81
CA LYS A 49 -4.32 3.94 -7.13
C LYS A 49 -4.30 4.27 -5.64
N SER A 50 -3.11 4.32 -5.02
CA SER A 50 -2.97 4.84 -3.65
C SER A 50 -3.18 6.35 -3.61
N VAL A 51 -2.68 7.10 -4.60
CA VAL A 51 -2.97 8.53 -4.73
C VAL A 51 -4.47 8.74 -4.91
N GLU A 52 -5.14 7.97 -5.77
CA GLU A 52 -6.59 8.02 -5.94
C GLU A 52 -7.33 7.74 -4.62
N GLY A 53 -6.93 6.72 -3.86
CA GLY A 53 -7.54 6.40 -2.56
C GLY A 53 -7.38 7.51 -1.53
N ILE A 54 -6.23 8.17 -1.49
CA ILE A 54 -6.00 9.34 -0.63
C ILE A 54 -6.81 10.55 -1.11
N GLU A 55 -6.92 10.73 -2.43
CA GLU A 55 -7.61 11.88 -3.04
C GLU A 55 -9.13 11.82 -2.94
N THR A 56 -9.70 10.64 -3.14
CA THR A 56 -11.14 10.43 -3.30
C THR A 56 -11.77 9.70 -2.11
N GLY A 57 -10.95 9.01 -1.31
CA GLY A 57 -11.42 8.05 -0.30
C GLY A 57 -11.82 6.69 -0.88
N ASN A 58 -11.78 6.51 -2.21
CA ASN A 58 -12.11 5.25 -2.86
C ASN A 58 -10.87 4.36 -3.02
N TRP A 59 -10.77 3.33 -2.18
CA TRP A 59 -9.65 2.37 -2.20
C TRP A 59 -9.93 1.12 -3.03
N SER A 60 -11.16 0.93 -3.51
CA SER A 60 -11.53 -0.24 -4.33
C SER A 60 -10.64 -0.40 -5.57
N PRO A 61 -10.27 0.66 -6.32
CA PRO A 61 -9.39 0.52 -7.48
C PRO A 61 -8.04 -0.13 -7.12
N LEU A 62 -7.47 0.20 -5.96
CA LEU A 62 -6.21 -0.35 -5.47
C LEU A 62 -6.32 -1.84 -5.18
N LEU A 63 -7.35 -2.25 -4.44
CA LEU A 63 -7.54 -3.66 -4.07
C LEU A 63 -7.85 -4.52 -5.30
N LEU A 64 -8.73 -4.03 -6.19
CA LEU A 64 -9.06 -4.69 -7.45
C LEU A 64 -7.83 -4.85 -8.38
N GLU A 65 -6.86 -3.93 -8.31
CA GLU A 65 -5.60 -4.10 -9.04
C GLU A 65 -4.86 -5.36 -8.59
N VAL A 66 -4.72 -5.55 -7.29
CA VAL A 66 -3.99 -6.71 -6.73
C VAL A 66 -4.72 -8.00 -7.07
N GLU A 67 -6.05 -8.01 -6.93
CA GLU A 67 -6.90 -9.14 -7.35
C GLU A 67 -6.73 -9.44 -8.85
N SER A 68 -6.66 -8.41 -9.70
CA SER A 68 -6.51 -8.58 -11.14
C SER A 68 -5.20 -9.27 -11.52
N TRP A 69 -4.12 -9.08 -10.75
CA TRP A 69 -2.86 -9.78 -10.99
C TRP A 69 -3.01 -11.28 -10.79
N VAL A 70 -3.76 -11.68 -9.75
CA VAL A 70 -4.03 -13.09 -9.46
C VAL A 70 -4.92 -13.70 -10.54
N LEU A 71 -5.96 -12.98 -10.96
CA LEU A 71 -6.81 -13.38 -12.09
C LEU A 71 -6.04 -13.50 -13.41
N SER A 72 -4.99 -12.70 -13.58
CA SER A 72 -4.09 -12.74 -14.75
C SER A 72 -3.03 -13.85 -14.66
N GLY A 73 -3.07 -14.69 -13.61
CA GLY A 73 -2.21 -15.87 -13.47
C GLY A 73 -1.00 -15.69 -12.55
N LEU A 74 -0.83 -14.52 -11.90
CA LEU A 74 0.23 -14.37 -10.88
C LEU A 74 -0.15 -15.17 -9.63
N ALA A 75 0.80 -15.90 -9.06
CA ALA A 75 0.57 -16.59 -7.79
C ALA A 75 0.14 -15.59 -6.71
N ALA A 76 -0.92 -15.91 -5.96
CA ALA A 76 -1.47 -15.04 -4.93
C ALA A 76 -0.42 -14.61 -3.89
N SER A 77 0.49 -15.51 -3.52
CA SER A 77 1.61 -15.20 -2.63
C SER A 77 2.58 -14.16 -3.19
N LEU A 78 2.82 -14.15 -4.51
CA LEU A 78 3.65 -13.15 -5.16
C LEU A 78 2.92 -11.81 -5.29
N ALA A 79 1.64 -11.82 -5.66
CA ALA A 79 0.81 -10.61 -5.70
C ALA A 79 0.78 -9.91 -4.33
N MET A 80 0.51 -10.69 -3.27
CA MET A 80 0.53 -10.19 -1.89
C MET A 80 1.93 -9.74 -1.46
N GLY A 81 2.99 -10.48 -1.83
CA GLY A 81 4.36 -10.11 -1.50
C GLY A 81 4.76 -8.76 -2.11
N VAL A 82 4.44 -8.52 -3.38
CA VAL A 82 4.69 -7.24 -4.06
C VAL A 82 3.87 -6.13 -3.40
N PHE A 83 2.58 -6.36 -3.19
CA PHE A 83 1.70 -5.35 -2.59
C PHE A 83 2.14 -4.96 -1.17
N ALA A 84 2.39 -5.95 -0.32
CA ALA A 84 2.82 -5.73 1.06
C ALA A 84 4.19 -5.03 1.13
N PHE A 85 5.13 -5.42 0.26
CA PHE A 85 6.45 -4.78 0.19
C PHE A 85 6.38 -3.30 -0.18
N VAL A 86 5.43 -2.91 -1.03
CA VAL A 86 5.27 -1.49 -1.38
C VAL A 86 4.49 -0.74 -0.31
N MET A 87 3.37 -1.28 0.16
CA MET A 87 2.44 -0.56 1.03
C MET A 87 2.91 -0.42 2.48
N ILE A 88 3.44 -1.47 3.09
CA ILE A 88 3.74 -1.49 4.54
C ILE A 88 4.93 -0.59 4.88
N PRO A 89 6.11 -0.73 4.25
CA PRO A 89 7.26 0.11 4.61
C PRO A 89 7.17 1.52 4.02
N PHE A 90 6.15 1.85 3.21
CA PHE A 90 6.02 3.15 2.56
C PHE A 90 6.18 4.32 3.55
N ALA A 91 5.53 4.23 4.72
CA ALA A 91 5.60 5.26 5.76
C ALA A 91 7.04 5.52 6.26
N ALA A 92 7.90 4.49 6.28
CA ALA A 92 9.27 4.60 6.75
C ALA A 92 10.18 5.39 5.79
N TYR A 93 9.78 5.54 4.52
CA TYR A 93 10.57 6.22 3.50
C TYR A 93 10.36 7.73 3.41
N LEU A 94 9.41 8.29 4.17
CA LEU A 94 8.89 9.64 3.87
C LEU A 94 9.53 10.77 4.65
N GLY A 95 10.25 10.50 5.75
CA GLY A 95 10.83 11.56 6.58
C GLY A 95 9.80 12.57 7.10
N VAL A 96 8.56 12.11 7.35
CA VAL A 96 7.41 12.93 7.75
C VAL A 96 7.15 12.87 9.26
N SER A 97 6.19 13.66 9.74
CA SER A 97 5.79 13.67 11.15
C SER A 97 5.30 12.29 11.61
N ALA A 98 5.48 11.98 12.90
CA ALA A 98 5.04 10.72 13.50
C ALA A 98 3.54 10.45 13.27
N THR A 99 2.71 11.50 13.24
CA THR A 99 1.27 11.39 12.95
C THR A 99 1.00 10.94 11.52
N VAL A 100 1.73 11.47 10.54
CA VAL A 100 1.59 11.06 9.15
C VAL A 100 2.12 9.63 8.97
N VAL A 101 3.25 9.29 9.60
CA VAL A 101 3.80 7.92 9.60
C VAL A 101 2.79 6.92 10.15
N SER A 102 2.18 7.20 11.31
CA SER A 102 1.24 6.27 11.94
C SER A 102 -0.01 6.04 11.08
N LEU A 103 -0.57 7.10 10.50
CA LEU A 103 -1.77 7.00 9.69
C LEU A 103 -1.52 6.27 8.35
N ILE A 104 -0.39 6.52 7.68
CA ILE A 104 0.01 5.73 6.50
C ILE A 104 0.27 4.27 6.88
N GLY A 105 0.95 4.03 8.01
CA GLY A 105 1.23 2.69 8.49
C GLY A 105 -0.04 1.88 8.70
N VAL A 106 -1.06 2.49 9.33
CA VAL A 106 -2.38 1.85 9.50
C VAL A 106 -3.04 1.56 8.16
N ILE A 107 -3.00 2.50 7.21
CA ILE A 107 -3.56 2.28 5.86
C ILE A 107 -2.86 1.12 5.15
N GLY A 108 -1.53 1.09 5.17
CA GLY A 108 -0.74 0.04 4.53
C GLY A 108 -1.06 -1.35 5.12
N ILE A 109 -1.09 -1.46 6.45
CA ILE A 109 -1.41 -2.72 7.14
C ILE A 109 -2.87 -3.12 6.89
N ALA A 110 -3.82 -2.18 6.99
CA ALA A 110 -5.24 -2.45 6.79
C ALA A 110 -5.54 -2.88 5.35
N SER A 111 -4.90 -2.27 4.36
CA SER A 111 -5.07 -2.64 2.94
C SER A 111 -4.55 -4.04 2.64
N VAL A 112 -3.43 -4.44 3.26
CA VAL A 112 -2.90 -5.81 3.12
C VAL A 112 -3.79 -6.80 3.88
N ALA A 113 -4.21 -6.45 5.09
CA ALA A 113 -5.07 -7.28 5.93
C ALA A 113 -6.44 -7.56 5.28
N SER A 114 -7.03 -6.57 4.59
CA SER A 114 -8.34 -6.73 3.93
C SER A 114 -8.35 -7.75 2.80
N LEU A 115 -7.18 -8.09 2.24
CA LEU A 115 -7.04 -9.13 1.21
C LEU A 115 -6.83 -10.53 1.82
N ILE A 116 -6.74 -10.63 3.15
CA ILE A 116 -6.47 -11.87 3.88
C ILE A 116 -7.71 -12.32 4.65
N ASP A 117 -8.20 -11.49 5.58
CA ASP A 117 -9.27 -11.83 6.50
C ASP A 117 -9.89 -10.54 7.09
N ASP A 118 -11.22 -10.46 7.12
CA ASP A 118 -11.96 -9.32 7.67
C ASP A 118 -11.70 -9.13 9.18
N LYS A 119 -11.44 -10.22 9.91
CA LYS A 119 -11.10 -10.18 11.35
C LYS A 119 -9.79 -9.45 11.65
N LEU A 120 -8.85 -9.45 10.70
CA LEU A 120 -7.62 -8.68 10.86
C LEU A 120 -7.90 -7.18 10.82
N VAL A 121 -8.80 -6.75 9.93
CA VAL A 121 -9.23 -5.35 9.83
C VAL A 121 -10.03 -4.96 11.07
N GLU A 122 -10.90 -5.84 11.58
CA GLU A 122 -11.60 -5.63 12.84
C GLU A 122 -10.62 -5.42 14.01
N LYS A 123 -9.58 -6.24 14.10
CA LYS A 123 -8.53 -6.09 15.13
C LYS A 123 -7.81 -4.75 15.02
N ILE A 124 -7.48 -4.30 13.81
CA ILE A 124 -6.87 -2.98 13.59
C ILE A 124 -7.80 -1.85 14.08
N ASN A 125 -9.09 -1.93 13.78
CA ASN A 125 -10.06 -0.94 14.23
C ASN A 125 -10.13 -0.90 15.76
N ASN A 126 -10.16 -2.06 16.42
CA ASN A 126 -10.38 -2.16 17.86
C ASN A 126 -9.12 -1.87 18.68
N GLU A 127 -7.93 -2.29 18.22
CA GLU A 127 -6.71 -2.20 19.02
C GLU A 127 -5.84 -0.98 18.68
N VAL A 128 -5.81 -0.60 17.39
CA VAL A 128 -4.89 0.43 16.86
C VAL A 128 -5.60 1.77 16.68
N ILE A 129 -6.71 1.79 15.94
CA ILE A 129 -7.44 3.05 15.69
C ILE A 129 -8.18 3.49 16.95
N ARG A 130 -8.80 2.52 17.64
CA ARG A 130 -9.67 2.69 18.82
C ARG A 130 -10.79 3.71 18.57
N PRO A 131 -12.03 3.27 18.32
CA PRO A 131 -13.14 4.22 18.23
C PRO A 131 -13.22 5.01 19.54
N VAL A 132 -13.32 6.34 19.42
CA VAL A 132 -13.60 7.21 20.57
C VAL A 132 -15.00 6.83 21.07
N HIS A 133 -15.06 6.24 22.26
CA HIS A 133 -16.31 6.05 23.01
C HIS A 133 -16.71 7.36 23.67
#